data_AF-A0A5P9D1V8-F1
#
_entry.id   AF-A0A5P9D1V8-F1
#
_cell.length_a   1.000
_cell.length_b   1.000
_cell.length_c   1.000
_cell.angle_alpha   90.00
_cell.angle_beta   90.00
_cell.angle_gamma   90.00
#
_symmetry.space_group_name_H-M   'P 1'
#
loop_
_entity.id
_entity.type
_entity.pdbx_description
1 polymer ?
#
loop_
_entity_poly.entity_id
_entity_poly.type
_entity_poly.pdbx_seq_one_letter_code
_entity_poly.pdbx_strand_id
1 'polypeptide(L)'
;MTTGRRSQSKANEIEREDLLSALSAARASLIEAQRCMRPRSGLARSAKAVISEIDEFAFVLTGKENYFYTKAHGTPPRSVSTR
;
A
#
# COMPACT_ATOMS: atom_id res chain seq x y z
N MET A 1 -9.62 -31.91 25.49
CA MET A 1 -8.61 -31.86 24.41
C MET A 1 -8.97 -30.71 23.47
N THR A 2 -8.32 -29.56 23.57
CA THR A 2 -8.51 -28.41 22.65
C THR A 2 -7.16 -27.81 22.28
N THR A 3 -6.35 -28.60 21.56
CA THR A 3 -5.06 -28.18 20.98
C THR A 3 -5.23 -28.15 19.47
N GLY A 4 -5.67 -27.01 18.92
CA GLY A 4 -5.83 -26.88 17.46
C GLY A 4 -5.99 -25.45 16.92
N ARG A 5 -6.34 -24.46 17.75
CA ARG A 5 -6.70 -23.13 17.24
C ARG A 5 -5.53 -22.17 16.97
N ARG A 6 -4.31 -22.48 17.43
CA ARG A 6 -3.16 -21.55 17.41
C ARG A 6 -2.30 -21.62 16.15
N SER A 7 -2.37 -22.68 15.36
CA SER A 7 -1.63 -22.79 14.09
C SER A 7 -2.36 -22.07 12.95
N GLN A 8 -3.70 -22.13 12.95
CA GLN A 8 -4.53 -21.53 11.90
C GLN A 8 -4.41 -19.99 11.84
N SER A 9 -4.28 -19.32 12.98
CA SER A 9 -4.08 -17.86 13.03
C SER A 9 -2.75 -17.41 12.43
N LYS A 10 -1.69 -18.23 12.54
CA LYS A 10 -0.37 -17.91 11.99
C LYS A 10 -0.30 -18.15 10.49
N ALA A 11 -0.97 -19.20 10.00
CA ALA A 11 -1.10 -19.47 8.57
C ALA A 11 -1.79 -18.30 7.85
N ASN A 12 -2.91 -17.82 8.39
CA ASN A 12 -3.64 -16.66 7.84
C ASN A 12 -2.81 -15.37 7.88
N GLU A 13 -1.91 -15.22 8.86
CA GLU A 13 -1.03 -14.05 8.92
C GLU A 13 0.05 -14.10 7.84
N ILE A 14 0.68 -15.25 7.63
CA ILE A 14 1.65 -15.43 6.53
C ILE A 14 0.99 -15.18 5.18
N GLU A 15 -0.19 -15.77 4.95
CA GLU A 15 -0.97 -15.55 3.73
C GLU A 15 -1.33 -14.07 3.52
N ARG A 16 -1.66 -13.36 4.61
CA ARG A 16 -1.93 -11.91 4.55
C ARG A 16 -0.68 -11.14 4.14
N GLU A 17 0.47 -11.44 4.73
CA GLU A 17 1.72 -10.75 4.40
C GLU A 17 2.17 -11.02 2.96
N ASP A 18 2.05 -12.26 2.48
CA ASP A 18 2.33 -12.62 1.09
C ASP A 18 1.42 -11.87 0.11
N LEU A 19 0.12 -11.78 0.43
CA LEU A 19 -0.84 -11.02 -0.35
C LEU A 19 -0.50 -9.52 -0.36
N LEU A 20 -0.17 -8.94 0.79
CA LEU A 20 0.21 -7.53 0.89
C LEU A 20 1.51 -7.23 0.12
N SER A 21 2.45 -8.16 0.11
CA SER A 21 3.68 -8.07 -0.69
C SER A 21 3.38 -8.06 -2.19
N ALA A 22 2.52 -8.97 -2.66
CA ALA A 22 2.09 -9.02 -4.06
C ALA A 22 1.34 -7.75 -4.49
N LEU A 23 0.44 -7.25 -3.64
CA LEU A 23 -0.29 -6.00 -3.87
C LEU A 23 0.65 -4.79 -3.94
N SER A 24 1.66 -4.73 -3.05
CA SER A 24 2.70 -3.69 -3.08
C SER A 24 3.46 -3.67 -4.40
N ALA A 25 3.89 -4.85 -4.88
CA ALA A 25 4.61 -4.99 -6.15
C ALA A 25 3.74 -4.59 -7.36
N ALA A 26 2.47 -5.01 -7.37
CA ALA A 26 1.52 -4.63 -8.41
C ALA A 26 1.29 -3.11 -8.45
N ARG A 27 1.10 -2.49 -7.27
CA ARG A 27 0.93 -1.04 -7.12
C ARG A 27 2.13 -0.28 -7.67
N ALA A 28 3.35 -0.66 -7.26
CA ALA A 28 4.58 -0.02 -7.74
C ALA A 28 4.72 -0.12 -9.26
N SER A 29 4.46 -1.31 -9.83
CA SER A 29 4.52 -1.54 -11.27
C SER A 29 3.51 -0.69 -12.04
N LEU A 30 2.29 -0.54 -11.52
CA LEU A 30 1.26 0.31 -12.13
C LEU A 30 1.61 1.79 -12.07
N ILE A 31 2.24 2.26 -10.98
CA ILE A 31 2.72 3.64 -10.85
C ILE A 31 3.77 3.92 -11.93
N GLU A 32 4.76 3.04 -12.09
CA GLU A 32 5.79 3.19 -13.12
C GLU A 32 5.17 3.12 -14.53
N ALA A 33 4.26 2.18 -14.79
CA ALA A 33 3.56 2.11 -16.07
C ALA A 33 2.75 3.38 -16.34
N GLN A 34 2.05 3.92 -15.34
CA GLN A 34 1.24 5.14 -15.47
C GLN A 34 2.08 6.35 -15.86
N ARG A 35 3.33 6.45 -15.38
CA ARG A 35 4.25 7.56 -15.73
C ARG A 35 4.58 7.60 -17.21
N CYS A 36 4.56 6.45 -17.89
CA CYS A 36 4.79 6.35 -19.34
C CYS A 36 3.53 6.65 -20.18
N MET A 37 2.37 6.83 -19.56
CA MET A 37 1.12 7.07 -20.26
C MET A 37 0.89 8.55 -20.56
N ARG A 38 0.19 8.84 -21.66
CA ARG A 38 -0.24 10.22 -21.97
C ARG A 38 -1.07 10.78 -20.79
N PRO A 39 -0.72 11.95 -20.23
CA PRO A 39 -1.48 12.55 -19.14
C PRO A 39 -2.95 12.74 -19.49
N ARG A 40 -3.83 12.50 -18.51
CA ARG A 40 -5.30 12.63 -18.62
C ARG A 40 -5.95 11.73 -19.68
N SER A 41 -5.21 10.78 -20.25
CA SER A 41 -5.76 9.76 -21.15
C SER A 41 -6.70 8.81 -20.41
N GLY A 42 -7.54 8.10 -21.15
CA GLY A 42 -8.36 7.02 -20.61
C GLY A 42 -7.49 5.98 -19.88
N LEU A 43 -6.39 5.58 -20.49
CA LEU A 43 -5.47 4.59 -19.91
C LEU A 43 -4.83 5.06 -18.59
N ALA A 44 -4.37 6.32 -18.53
CA ALA A 44 -3.82 6.89 -17.30
C ALA A 44 -4.86 6.96 -16.17
N ARG A 45 -6.14 7.22 -16.50
CA ARG A 45 -7.26 7.19 -15.54
C ARG A 45 -7.57 5.78 -15.08
N SER A 46 -7.59 4.80 -15.98
CA SER A 46 -7.79 3.40 -15.64
C SER A 46 -6.68 2.87 -14.74
N ALA A 47 -5.41 3.18 -15.03
CA ALA A 47 -4.29 2.82 -14.17
C ALA A 47 -4.44 3.44 -12.77
N LYS A 48 -4.87 4.70 -12.68
CA LYS A 48 -5.16 5.36 -11.40
C LYS A 48 -6.26 4.64 -10.61
N ALA A 49 -7.33 4.23 -11.29
CA ALA A 49 -8.44 3.50 -10.66
C ALA A 49 -7.95 2.17 -10.08
N VAL A 50 -7.20 1.37 -10.85
CA VAL A 50 -6.66 0.09 -10.36
C VAL A 50 -5.72 0.29 -9.16
N ILE A 51 -4.88 1.33 -9.17
CA ILE A 51 -4.04 1.68 -8.01
C ILE A 51 -4.90 1.98 -6.77
N SER A 52 -6.01 2.70 -6.95
CA SER A 52 -6.96 3.01 -5.85
C SER A 52 -7.63 1.75 -5.30
N GLU A 53 -8.02 0.80 -6.15
CA GLU A 53 -8.59 -0.48 -5.70
C GLU A 53 -7.57 -1.32 -4.93
N ILE A 54 -6.29 -1.28 -5.31
CA ILE A 54 -5.21 -1.94 -4.55
C ILE A 54 -5.05 -1.32 -3.15
N ASP A 55 -5.09 0.02 -3.07
CA ASP A 55 -5.01 0.73 -1.78
C ASP A 55 -6.19 0.35 -0.87
N GLU A 56 -7.41 0.29 -1.43
CA GLU A 56 -8.61 -0.14 -0.70
C GLU A 56 -8.50 -1.60 -0.24
N PHE A 57 -7.95 -2.48 -1.08
CA PHE A 57 -7.78 -3.89 -0.71
C PHE A 57 -6.81 -4.05 0.46
N ALA A 58 -5.73 -3.26 0.49
CA ALA A 58 -4.84 -3.21 1.64
C ALA A 58 -5.50 -2.61 2.88
N PHE A 59 -6.38 -1.62 2.73
CA PHE A 59 -7.18 -1.10 3.85
C PHE A 59 -8.05 -2.19 4.46
N VAL A 60 -8.80 -2.95 3.66
CA VAL A 60 -9.64 -4.07 4.13
C VAL A 60 -8.82 -5.11 4.90
N LEU A 61 -7.61 -5.41 4.44
CA LEU A 61 -6.73 -6.41 5.07
C LEU A 61 -6.05 -5.93 6.36
N THR A 62 -5.81 -4.63 6.50
CA THR A 62 -4.91 -4.08 7.54
C THR A 62 -5.56 -3.07 8.48
N GLY A 63 -6.73 -2.54 8.11
CA GLY A 63 -7.39 -1.43 8.78
C GLY A 63 -6.68 -0.08 8.64
N LYS A 64 -5.66 0.03 7.75
CA LYS A 64 -4.84 1.24 7.59
C LYS A 64 -5.04 1.84 6.20
N GLU A 65 -5.71 3.00 6.13
CA GLU A 65 -5.98 3.71 4.86
C GLU A 65 -4.71 4.04 4.08
N ASN A 66 -3.61 4.25 4.80
CA ASN A 66 -2.34 4.68 4.23
C ASN A 66 -1.27 3.57 4.27
N TYR A 67 -1.67 2.30 4.17
CA TYR A 67 -0.75 1.16 4.33
C TYR A 67 0.48 1.22 3.42
N PHE A 68 0.29 1.55 2.14
CA PHE A 68 1.38 1.67 1.16
C PHE A 68 2.02 3.07 1.11
N TYR A 69 1.53 4.04 1.87
CA TYR A 69 2.11 5.38 1.93
C TYR A 69 3.14 5.43 3.06
N THR A 70 4.38 5.10 2.76
CA THR A 70 5.50 5.38 3.66
C THR A 70 5.62 6.89 3.84
N LYS A 71 5.33 7.38 5.05
CA LYS A 71 5.60 8.78 5.42
C LYS A 71 7.07 9.08 5.10
N ALA A 72 7.30 10.04 4.20
CA ALA A 72 8.61 10.65 4.07
C ALA A 72 8.94 11.33 5.41
N HIS A 73 9.84 10.73 6.19
CA HIS A 73 10.45 11.39 7.33
C HIS A 73 11.28 12.56 6.82
N GLY A 74 10.81 13.79 6.99
CA GLY A 74 11.57 14.95 6.56
C GLY A 74 10.81 16.27 6.58
N THR A 75 10.23 16.67 7.72
CA THR A 75 10.07 18.11 7.99
C THR A 75 11.23 18.51 8.88
N PRO A 76 12.27 19.20 8.37
CA PRO A 76 13.33 19.71 9.24
C PRO A 76 12.70 20.69 10.25
N PRO A 77 13.10 20.65 11.53
CA PRO A 77 12.63 21.61 12.51
C PRO A 77 12.99 23.02 12.00
N ARG A 78 12.00 23.91 11.94
CA ARG A 78 12.25 25.32 11.68
C ARG A 78 13.24 25.81 12.73
N SER A 79 14.47 26.10 12.31
CA SER A 79 15.41 26.88 13.12
C SER A 79 14.72 28.18 13.46
N VAL A 80 14.33 28.32 14.73
CA VAL A 80 13.84 29.57 15.27
C VAL A 80 15.08 30.46 15.39
N SER A 81 15.24 31.36 14.42
CA SER A 81 16.26 32.40 14.45
C SER A 81 16.02 33.25 15.69
N THR A 82 16.83 33.02 16.72
CA THR A 82 16.89 33.90 17.89
C THR A 82 17.79 35.07 17.50
N ARG A 83 17.26 36.28 17.71
CA ARG A 83 17.95 37.56 17.48
C ARG A 83 19.25 37.66 18.27
#